data_AF-X0ZTL6-F1
#
_entry.id   AF-X0ZTL6-F1
#
_cell.length_a   1.000
_cell.length_b   1.000
_cell.length_c   1.000
_cell.angle_alpha   90.00
_cell.angle_beta   90.00
_cell.angle_gamma   90.00
#
_symmetry.space_group_name_H-M   'P 1'
#
loop_
_entity.id
_entity.type
_entity.pdbx_description
1 polymer ?
#
loop_
_entity_poly.entity_id
_entity_poly.type
_entity_poly.pdbx_seq_one_letter_code
_entity_poly.pdbx_strand_id
1 'polypeptide(L)'
;MLYWIPFHLLSKKISYFSVLGEYVKIPNILKQKNYFVINHRPIDIQEYKYVGDKITFTITGIAETKRKNYQLVLRAFNELFLKNPQLKESVKILLLGKLQDPQIYDMIEEYDLIECITLFDEFIKEKTFKDFIKKTDFLIVPTYRDSPYGSTKISGSFGDAVSFGMPFLLPNYYAEGFSFPENIIRFDDDSLEDTLLDCINMKLNKDEYMKLKNKAIMYSKKLSESMKRVDLC
;
A
#
# COMPACT_ATOMS: atom_id res chain seq x y z
N MET A 1 10.44 39.43 2.20
CA MET A 1 9.90 39.33 0.83
C MET A 1 10.51 38.09 0.19
N LEU A 2 9.80 36.95 0.18
CA LEU A 2 10.29 35.71 -0.44
C LEU A 2 10.01 35.81 -1.95
N TYR A 3 11.07 35.97 -2.75
CA TYR A 3 10.95 35.96 -4.21
C TYR A 3 10.56 34.56 -4.67
N TRP A 4 9.36 34.43 -5.23
CA TRP A 4 8.96 33.24 -5.97
C TRP A 4 9.78 33.17 -7.25
N ILE A 5 10.77 32.28 -7.30
CA ILE A 5 11.45 31.96 -8.56
C ILE A 5 10.52 31.02 -9.33
N PRO A 6 10.07 31.39 -10.55
CA PRO A 6 9.27 30.51 -11.38
C PRO A 6 9.95 29.15 -11.59
N PHE A 7 9.21 28.06 -11.42
CA PHE A 7 9.73 26.68 -11.56
C PHE A 7 10.43 26.45 -12.92
N HIS A 8 9.97 27.08 -14.00
CA HIS A 8 10.59 26.98 -15.32
C HIS A 8 12.01 27.60 -15.40
N LEU A 9 12.36 28.53 -14.51
CA LEU A 9 13.72 29.07 -14.39
C LEU A 9 14.60 28.15 -13.57
N LEU A 10 14.04 27.55 -12.51
CA LEU A 10 14.72 26.55 -11.69
C LEU A 10 15.05 25.29 -12.51
N SER A 11 14.11 24.80 -13.32
CA SER A 11 14.27 23.58 -14.12
C SER A 11 15.41 23.68 -15.13
N LYS A 12 15.74 24.87 -15.63
CA LYS A 12 16.88 25.09 -16.52
C LYS A 12 18.21 24.74 -15.83
N LYS A 13 18.31 25.01 -14.53
CA LYS A 13 19.51 24.75 -13.71
C LYS A 13 19.58 23.33 -13.15
N ILE A 14 18.53 22.52 -13.28
CA ILE A 14 18.55 21.12 -12.86
C ILE A 14 19.36 20.32 -13.88
N SER A 15 20.45 19.69 -13.42
CA SER A 15 21.26 18.77 -14.22
C SER A 15 20.78 17.32 -14.05
N TYR A 16 20.43 16.94 -12.82
CA TYR A 16 19.96 15.62 -12.43
C TYR A 16 18.86 15.74 -11.39
N PHE A 17 17.93 14.79 -11.35
CA PHE A 17 16.95 14.68 -10.27
C PHE A 17 16.61 13.21 -9.98
N SER A 18 15.94 12.94 -8.87
CA SER A 18 15.40 11.62 -8.60
C SER A 18 13.87 11.67 -8.57
N VAL A 19 13.25 10.56 -8.99
CA VAL A 19 11.82 10.33 -8.84
C VAL A 19 11.61 9.13 -7.93
N LEU A 20 10.54 9.20 -7.14
CA LEU A 20 10.13 8.07 -6.33
C LEU A 20 9.20 7.21 -7.20
N GLY A 21 9.67 6.10 -7.76
CA GLY A 21 8.88 5.19 -8.58
C GLY A 21 8.96 5.36 -10.09
N GLU A 22 8.96 4.24 -10.80
CA GLU A 22 8.97 4.19 -12.28
C GLU A 22 7.68 4.74 -12.91
N TYR A 23 6.56 4.68 -12.18
CA TYR A 23 5.25 5.12 -12.67
C TYR A 23 4.93 6.60 -12.40
N VAL A 24 5.79 7.33 -11.67
CA VAL A 24 5.52 8.73 -11.35
C VAL A 24 5.69 9.61 -12.59
N LYS A 25 4.64 10.37 -12.91
CA LYS A 25 4.62 11.26 -14.07
C LYS A 25 5.64 12.39 -13.90
N ILE A 26 6.61 12.44 -14.80
CA ILE A 26 7.62 13.50 -14.86
C ILE A 26 7.06 14.68 -15.67
N PRO A 27 7.13 15.92 -15.15
CA PRO A 27 6.76 17.12 -15.90
C PRO A 27 7.53 17.23 -17.22
N ASN A 28 6.88 17.64 -18.31
CA ASN A 28 7.50 17.72 -19.65
C ASN A 28 8.82 18.52 -19.66
N ILE A 29 8.91 19.58 -18.86
CA ILE A 29 10.10 20.42 -18.75
C ILE A 29 11.32 19.70 -18.14
N LEU A 30 11.09 18.60 -17.42
CA LEU A 30 12.13 17.77 -16.81
C LEU A 30 12.37 16.45 -17.56
N LYS A 31 11.51 16.06 -18.50
CA LYS A 31 11.64 14.79 -19.25
C LYS A 31 12.96 14.67 -20.02
N GLN A 32 13.58 15.80 -20.35
CA GLN A 32 14.84 15.86 -21.09
C GLN A 32 16.07 15.87 -20.18
N LYS A 33 15.87 15.87 -18.85
CA LYS A 33 16.93 15.86 -17.85
C LYS A 33 17.21 14.43 -17.43
N ASN A 34 18.46 14.17 -17.04
CA ASN A 34 18.84 12.87 -16.48
C ASN A 34 18.16 12.68 -15.13
N TYR A 35 17.64 11.48 -14.87
CA TYR A 35 17.05 11.16 -13.58
C TYR A 35 17.26 9.73 -13.15
N PHE A 36 17.16 9.54 -11.83
CA PHE A 36 17.24 8.23 -11.19
C PHE A 36 15.91 7.88 -10.56
N VAL A 37 15.54 6.62 -10.63
CA VAL A 37 14.34 6.12 -9.96
C VAL A 37 14.74 5.52 -8.61
N ILE A 38 14.17 6.04 -7.52
CA ILE A 38 14.32 5.51 -6.17
C ILE A 38 12.99 4.88 -5.79
N ASN A 39 12.92 3.55 -5.79
CA ASN A 39 11.63 2.88 -5.83
C ASN A 39 10.96 2.69 -4.44
N HIS A 40 11.70 2.69 -3.33
CA HIS A 40 11.14 2.24 -2.05
C HIS A 40 12.08 2.50 -0.85
N ARG A 41 11.56 2.23 0.36
CA ARG A 41 12.35 2.17 1.60
C ARG A 41 13.31 0.97 1.57
N PRO A 42 14.31 0.88 2.48
CA PRO A 42 15.18 -0.29 2.54
C PRO A 42 14.39 -1.59 2.62
N ILE A 43 14.81 -2.58 1.83
CA ILE A 43 14.22 -3.92 1.86
C ILE A 43 14.46 -4.57 3.22
N ASP A 44 13.37 -5.05 3.83
CA ASP A 44 13.32 -5.81 5.09
C ASP A 44 12.45 -7.06 4.86
N ILE A 45 12.80 -7.82 3.84
CA ILE A 45 12.15 -9.11 3.56
C ILE A 45 12.63 -10.11 4.60
N GLN A 46 11.67 -10.72 5.29
CA GLN A 46 11.93 -11.83 6.19
C GLN A 46 11.33 -13.11 5.62
N GLU A 47 11.87 -14.24 6.05
CA GLU A 47 11.28 -15.53 5.72
C GLU A 47 9.84 -15.57 6.23
N TYR A 48 8.92 -15.91 5.33
CA TYR A 48 7.52 -16.02 5.70
C TYR A 48 7.36 -17.15 6.70
N LYS A 49 6.97 -16.81 7.92
CA LYS A 49 6.43 -17.77 8.86
C LYS A 49 4.92 -17.66 8.79
N TYR A 50 4.24 -18.78 8.59
CA TYR A 50 2.80 -18.81 8.78
C TYR A 50 2.55 -18.55 10.27
N VAL A 51 2.04 -17.36 10.61
CA VAL A 51 1.84 -16.93 11.99
C VAL A 51 0.39 -16.49 12.16
N GLY A 52 -0.34 -17.22 12.99
CA GLY A 52 -1.67 -16.84 13.46
C GLY A 52 -2.81 -17.62 12.83
N ASP A 53 -3.93 -17.65 13.56
CA ASP A 53 -5.15 -18.33 13.18
C ASP A 53 -6.05 -17.47 12.28
N LYS A 54 -5.76 -16.16 12.20
CA LYS A 54 -6.53 -15.17 11.43
C LYS A 54 -5.76 -14.62 10.24
N ILE A 55 -6.48 -14.40 9.14
CA ILE A 55 -5.98 -13.74 7.94
C ILE A 55 -5.94 -12.23 8.18
N THR A 56 -4.77 -11.62 8.04
CA THR A 56 -4.58 -10.21 8.40
C THR A 56 -4.47 -9.28 7.19
N PHE A 57 -5.41 -8.35 7.08
CA PHE A 57 -5.37 -7.23 6.13
C PHE A 57 -4.92 -5.96 6.84
N THR A 58 -3.98 -5.22 6.26
CA THR A 58 -3.41 -4.03 6.89
C THR A 58 -3.47 -2.80 6.00
N ILE A 59 -3.78 -1.65 6.60
CA ILE A 59 -3.63 -0.33 5.98
C ILE A 59 -2.59 0.44 6.80
N THR A 60 -1.45 0.81 6.19
CA THR A 60 -0.34 1.45 6.92
C THR A 60 -0.39 2.96 6.88
N GLY A 61 0.22 3.59 7.88
CA GLY A 61 0.30 5.05 8.02
C GLY A 61 -0.92 5.62 8.74
N ILE A 62 -0.89 6.92 9.04
CA ILE A 62 -1.96 7.64 9.75
C ILE A 62 -3.34 7.26 9.19
N ALA A 63 -4.26 6.91 10.09
CA ALA A 63 -5.65 6.65 9.75
C ALA A 63 -6.44 7.97 9.75
N GLU A 64 -6.57 8.52 8.54
CA GLU A 64 -7.37 9.71 8.24
C GLU A 64 -8.06 9.57 6.89
N THR A 65 -9.29 10.09 6.77
CA THR A 65 -10.06 10.02 5.52
C THR A 65 -9.54 10.96 4.44
N LYS A 66 -8.76 11.98 4.79
CA LYS A 66 -8.25 12.98 3.81
C LYS A 66 -7.45 12.38 2.66
N ARG A 67 -6.71 11.30 2.90
CA ARG A 67 -5.78 10.70 1.92
C ARG A 67 -6.12 9.27 1.56
N LYS A 68 -6.99 8.63 2.34
CA LYS A 68 -7.31 7.22 2.23
C LYS A 68 -8.80 6.99 2.30
N ASN A 69 -9.31 6.19 1.38
CA ASN A 69 -10.72 5.84 1.29
C ASN A 69 -11.09 4.73 2.28
N TYR A 70 -11.11 5.06 3.58
CA TYR A 70 -11.51 4.14 4.64
C TYR A 70 -12.95 3.68 4.49
N GLN A 71 -13.85 4.57 4.06
CA GLN A 71 -15.26 4.24 3.82
C GLN A 71 -15.40 3.07 2.84
N LEU A 72 -14.70 3.12 1.71
CA LEU A 72 -14.69 2.03 0.72
C LEU A 72 -14.27 0.69 1.33
N VAL A 73 -13.16 0.68 2.08
CA VAL A 73 -12.62 -0.58 2.65
C VAL A 73 -13.53 -1.12 3.75
N LEU A 74 -13.96 -0.28 4.68
CA LEU A 74 -14.81 -0.70 5.80
C LEU A 74 -16.18 -1.18 5.30
N ARG A 75 -16.77 -0.50 4.31
CA ARG A 75 -18.01 -0.95 3.67
C ARG A 75 -17.84 -2.33 3.02
N ALA A 76 -16.76 -2.54 2.26
CA ALA A 76 -16.51 -3.82 1.59
C ALA A 76 -16.33 -4.98 2.59
N PHE A 77 -15.65 -4.75 3.73
CA PHE A 77 -15.56 -5.76 4.80
C PHE A 77 -16.92 -6.03 5.45
N ASN A 78 -17.72 -4.99 5.68
CA ASN A 78 -19.07 -5.16 6.23
C ASN A 78 -19.94 -6.02 5.30
N GLU A 79 -20.00 -5.67 4.01
CA GLU A 79 -20.77 -6.42 3.00
C GLU A 79 -20.30 -7.88 2.91
N LEU A 80 -18.98 -8.10 2.92
CA LEU A 80 -18.38 -9.44 2.94
C LEU A 80 -18.84 -10.25 4.15
N PHE A 81 -18.82 -9.66 5.35
CA PHE A 81 -19.20 -10.35 6.59
C PHE A 81 -20.71 -10.55 6.72
N LEU A 82 -21.54 -9.65 6.19
CA LEU A 82 -22.99 -9.87 6.11
C LEU A 82 -23.34 -11.10 5.25
N LYS A 83 -22.61 -11.30 4.14
CA LYS A 83 -22.77 -12.47 3.25
C LYS A 83 -22.09 -13.72 3.78
N ASN A 84 -21.02 -13.57 4.57
CA ASN A 84 -20.20 -14.67 5.08
C ASN A 84 -19.86 -14.47 6.57
N PRO A 85 -20.83 -14.62 7.50
CA PRO A 85 -20.65 -14.27 8.92
C PRO A 85 -19.48 -15.00 9.59
N GLN A 86 -19.19 -16.24 9.20
CA GLN A 86 -18.09 -17.06 9.71
C GLN A 86 -16.70 -16.43 9.46
N LEU A 87 -16.57 -15.57 8.44
CA LEU A 87 -15.30 -14.90 8.13
C LEU A 87 -14.95 -13.83 9.16
N LYS A 88 -15.93 -13.28 9.89
CA LYS A 88 -15.72 -12.26 10.93
C LYS A 88 -14.73 -12.74 12.01
N GLU A 89 -14.78 -14.03 12.35
CA GLU A 89 -13.87 -14.64 13.31
C GLU A 89 -12.49 -14.96 12.72
N SER A 90 -12.43 -15.20 11.41
CA SER A 90 -11.23 -15.67 10.69
C SER A 90 -10.38 -14.53 10.13
N VAL A 91 -10.91 -13.30 10.10
CA VAL A 91 -10.25 -12.13 9.52
C VAL A 91 -9.88 -11.13 10.61
N LYS A 92 -8.73 -10.49 10.42
CA LYS A 92 -8.27 -9.36 11.20
C LYS A 92 -7.96 -8.19 10.26
N ILE A 93 -8.41 -7.01 10.63
CA ILE A 93 -8.12 -5.75 9.94
C ILE A 93 -7.23 -4.92 10.86
N LEU A 94 -6.11 -4.43 10.34
CA LEU A 94 -5.12 -3.67 11.10
C LEU A 94 -4.95 -2.29 10.49
N LEU A 95 -5.35 -1.25 11.22
CA LEU A 95 -5.06 0.13 10.84
C LEU A 95 -3.72 0.52 11.45
N LEU A 96 -2.62 0.21 10.76
CA LEU A 96 -1.27 0.35 11.29
C LEU A 96 -0.74 1.79 11.18
N GLY A 97 -1.30 2.65 12.04
CA GLY A 97 -0.88 4.02 12.25
C GLY A 97 -1.81 4.71 13.26
N LYS A 98 -1.42 5.90 13.70
CA LYS A 98 -2.24 6.71 14.60
C LYS A 98 -3.61 6.98 13.97
N LEU A 99 -4.68 6.71 14.71
CA LEU A 99 -6.03 7.19 14.42
C LEU A 99 -6.07 8.70 14.64
N GLN A 100 -6.28 9.44 13.55
CA GLN A 100 -6.34 10.90 13.57
C GLN A 100 -7.74 11.42 13.28
N ASP A 101 -8.54 10.66 12.54
CA ASP A 101 -9.89 11.06 12.15
C ASP A 101 -10.93 10.22 12.90
N PRO A 102 -11.69 10.82 13.85
CA PRO A 102 -12.72 10.13 14.62
C PRO A 102 -13.80 9.48 13.76
N GLN A 103 -14.09 10.02 12.57
CA GLN A 103 -15.10 9.48 11.66
C GLN A 103 -14.81 8.03 11.25
N ILE A 104 -13.53 7.63 11.27
CA ILE A 104 -13.16 6.24 11.00
C ILE A 104 -13.67 5.33 12.11
N TYR A 105 -13.61 5.77 13.37
CA TYR A 105 -14.16 5.01 14.49
C TYR A 105 -15.68 4.91 14.40
N ASP A 106 -16.35 6.02 14.07
CA ASP A 106 -17.82 6.04 13.89
C ASP A 106 -18.25 5.03 12.80
N MET A 107 -17.54 4.95 11.66
CA MET A 107 -17.79 3.95 10.62
C MET A 107 -17.53 2.51 11.09
N ILE A 108 -16.55 2.30 11.96
CA ILE A 108 -16.23 0.98 12.52
C ILE A 108 -17.37 0.50 13.44
N GLU A 109 -17.91 1.40 14.25
CA GLU A 109 -19.06 1.11 15.11
C GLU A 109 -20.34 0.89 14.28
N GLU A 110 -20.61 1.76 13.29
CA GLU A 110 -21.77 1.65 12.41
C GLU A 110 -21.82 0.30 11.68
N TYR A 111 -20.66 -0.20 11.25
CA TYR A 111 -20.54 -1.47 10.54
C TYR A 111 -20.27 -2.69 11.43
N ASP A 112 -20.33 -2.54 12.76
CA ASP A 112 -20.10 -3.63 13.72
C ASP A 112 -18.75 -4.36 13.47
N LEU A 113 -17.69 -3.60 13.16
CA LEU A 113 -16.35 -4.14 12.83
C LEU A 113 -15.37 -4.08 14.00
N ILE A 114 -15.81 -3.63 15.19
CA ILE A 114 -14.95 -3.36 16.35
C ILE A 114 -14.12 -4.58 16.76
N GLU A 115 -14.69 -5.79 16.68
CA GLU A 115 -14.03 -7.04 17.07
C GLU A 115 -12.98 -7.53 16.05
N CYS A 116 -13.07 -7.05 14.80
CA CYS A 116 -12.17 -7.42 13.72
C CYS A 116 -11.01 -6.44 13.56
N ILE A 117 -11.16 -5.20 14.06
CA ILE A 117 -10.21 -4.11 13.81
C ILE A 117 -9.27 -3.89 14.99
N THR A 118 -7.98 -3.74 14.69
CA THR A 118 -6.99 -3.19 15.62
C THR A 118 -6.62 -1.78 15.23
N LEU A 119 -6.75 -0.85 16.19
CA LEU A 119 -6.45 0.57 16.08
C LEU A 119 -5.27 0.97 16.98
N PHE A 120 -4.70 2.14 16.71
CA PHE A 120 -3.68 2.77 17.55
C PHE A 120 -4.04 4.23 17.75
N ASP A 121 -4.06 4.70 18.99
CA ASP A 121 -4.31 6.08 19.40
C ASP A 121 -3.06 6.97 19.30
N GLU A 122 -1.88 6.37 19.31
CA GLU A 122 -0.60 7.06 19.26
C GLU A 122 0.25 6.74 18.03
N PHE A 123 1.32 7.52 17.85
CA PHE A 123 2.32 7.22 16.85
C PHE A 123 3.03 5.90 17.16
N ILE A 124 3.08 5.02 16.17
CA ILE A 124 3.69 3.70 16.31
C ILE A 124 5.19 3.79 16.05
N LYS A 125 6.00 3.43 17.03
CA LYS A 125 7.47 3.37 16.88
C LYS A 125 7.87 2.32 15.84
N GLU A 126 8.97 2.57 15.13
CA GLU A 126 9.45 1.73 14.02
C GLU A 126 9.53 0.23 14.37
N LYS A 127 10.09 -0.12 15.54
CA LYS A 127 10.18 -1.51 15.99
C LYS A 127 8.79 -2.17 16.07
N THR A 128 7.84 -1.49 16.72
CA THR A 128 6.47 -1.96 16.85
C THR A 128 5.77 -2.06 15.50
N PHE A 129 5.96 -1.06 14.62
CA PHE A 129 5.45 -1.09 13.25
C PHE A 129 5.94 -2.34 12.51
N LYS A 130 7.24 -2.63 12.58
CA LYS A 130 7.84 -3.83 11.99
C LYS A 130 7.27 -5.13 12.57
N ASP A 131 7.05 -5.19 13.87
CA ASP A 131 6.51 -6.38 14.52
C ASP A 131 5.07 -6.68 14.09
N PHE A 132 4.29 -5.64 13.80
CA PHE A 132 2.92 -5.76 13.29
C PHE A 132 2.87 -6.05 11.79
N ILE A 133 3.61 -5.31 10.97
CA ILE A 133 3.56 -5.48 9.51
C ILE A 133 4.03 -6.88 9.07
N LYS A 134 4.95 -7.50 9.82
CA LYS A 134 5.39 -8.89 9.59
C LYS A 134 4.28 -9.93 9.76
N LYS A 135 3.22 -9.60 10.50
CA LYS A 135 2.05 -10.47 10.71
C LYS A 135 0.94 -10.22 9.70
N THR A 136 1.15 -9.29 8.77
CA THR A 136 0.18 -8.98 7.72
C THR A 136 0.25 -10.06 6.64
N ASP A 137 -0.90 -10.43 6.08
CA ASP A 137 -0.96 -11.26 4.87
C ASP A 137 -1.10 -10.40 3.62
N PHE A 138 -1.99 -9.40 3.68
CA PHE A 138 -2.25 -8.49 2.57
C PHE A 138 -2.20 -7.04 3.04
N LEU A 139 -1.51 -6.19 2.30
CA LEU A 139 -1.62 -4.74 2.46
C LEU A 139 -2.69 -4.19 1.54
N ILE A 140 -3.50 -3.25 2.02
CA ILE A 140 -4.48 -2.54 1.21
C ILE A 140 -3.97 -1.10 1.04
N VAL A 141 -3.99 -0.60 -0.20
CA VAL A 141 -3.63 0.79 -0.53
C VAL A 141 -4.89 1.56 -0.95
N PRO A 142 -5.73 2.01 -0.01
CA PRO A 142 -7.04 2.58 -0.34
C PRO A 142 -6.91 4.06 -0.70
N THR A 143 -6.52 4.38 -1.92
CA THR A 143 -6.47 5.78 -2.40
C THR A 143 -7.78 6.17 -3.07
N TYR A 144 -8.14 7.46 -3.06
CA TYR A 144 -9.21 7.97 -3.92
C TYR A 144 -8.78 8.05 -5.39
N ARG A 145 -9.74 8.00 -6.33
CA ARG A 145 -9.50 8.15 -7.76
C ARG A 145 -8.79 9.47 -8.11
N ASP A 146 -9.26 10.58 -7.55
CA ASP A 146 -8.70 11.92 -7.81
C ASP A 146 -7.45 12.24 -6.97
N SER A 147 -6.92 11.24 -6.28
CA SER A 147 -5.73 11.39 -5.47
C SER A 147 -4.49 11.64 -6.34
N PRO A 148 -3.53 12.48 -5.90
CA PRO A 148 -2.24 12.57 -6.58
C PRO A 148 -1.41 11.29 -6.47
N TYR A 149 -1.79 10.37 -5.57
CA TYR A 149 -1.12 9.08 -5.39
C TYR A 149 -1.37 8.14 -6.58
N GLY A 150 -0.30 7.52 -7.08
CA GLY A 150 -0.32 6.73 -8.31
C GLY A 150 -0.17 7.57 -9.59
N SER A 151 -0.09 8.90 -9.48
CA SER A 151 0.13 9.78 -10.64
C SER A 151 1.40 10.62 -10.45
N THR A 152 1.38 11.53 -9.48
CA THR A 152 2.52 12.42 -9.19
C THR A 152 3.17 12.12 -7.83
N LYS A 153 2.58 11.22 -7.04
CA LYS A 153 3.07 10.79 -5.73
C LYS A 153 3.01 9.27 -5.58
N ILE A 154 3.93 8.71 -4.82
CA ILE A 154 3.85 7.32 -4.33
C ILE A 154 3.10 7.27 -3.01
N SER A 155 2.24 6.26 -2.83
CA SER A 155 1.68 5.90 -1.54
C SER A 155 2.75 5.27 -0.64
N GLY A 156 2.86 5.74 0.61
CA GLY A 156 3.73 5.11 1.61
C GLY A 156 3.43 3.62 1.77
N SER A 157 2.16 3.22 1.71
CA SER A 157 1.73 1.82 1.82
C SER A 157 2.22 0.96 0.64
N PHE A 158 2.34 1.53 -0.55
CA PHE A 158 3.00 0.86 -1.67
C PHE A 158 4.48 0.59 -1.35
N GLY A 159 5.17 1.61 -0.83
CA GLY A 159 6.55 1.48 -0.40
C GLY A 159 6.75 0.44 0.71
N ASP A 160 5.83 0.39 1.69
CA ASP A 160 5.84 -0.62 2.75
C ASP A 160 5.65 -2.02 2.17
N ALA A 161 4.67 -2.23 1.28
CA ALA A 161 4.43 -3.54 0.66
C ALA A 161 5.64 -4.08 -0.10
N VAL A 162 6.29 -3.22 -0.87
CA VAL A 162 7.54 -3.55 -1.55
C VAL A 162 8.65 -3.83 -0.53
N SER A 163 8.79 -3.01 0.51
CA SER A 163 9.91 -3.18 1.46
C SER A 163 9.86 -4.51 2.21
N PHE A 164 8.66 -4.99 2.54
CA PHE A 164 8.44 -6.24 3.27
C PHE A 164 8.09 -7.43 2.35
N GLY A 165 8.13 -7.26 1.02
CA GLY A 165 7.81 -8.30 0.05
C GLY A 165 6.41 -8.90 0.27
N MET A 166 5.40 -8.04 0.42
CA MET A 166 4.03 -8.45 0.72
C MET A 166 3.15 -8.41 -0.53
N PRO A 167 2.21 -9.36 -0.68
CA PRO A 167 1.08 -9.16 -1.56
C PRO A 167 0.29 -7.92 -1.13
N PHE A 168 -0.24 -7.18 -2.09
CA PHE A 168 -1.03 -6.00 -1.78
C PHE A 168 -2.11 -5.71 -2.81
N LEU A 169 -3.19 -5.10 -2.31
CA LEU A 169 -4.37 -4.70 -3.04
C LEU A 169 -4.25 -3.23 -3.42
N LEU A 170 -4.50 -2.94 -4.69
CA LEU A 170 -4.31 -1.63 -5.28
C LEU A 170 -5.48 -1.27 -6.21
N PRO A 171 -6.11 -0.09 -6.07
CA PRO A 171 -7.18 0.31 -6.97
C PRO A 171 -6.70 0.34 -8.43
N ASN A 172 -7.56 0.00 -9.39
CA ASN A 172 -7.23 -0.03 -10.82
C ASN A 172 -6.70 1.31 -11.35
N TYR A 173 -7.24 2.42 -10.85
CA TYR A 173 -6.82 3.77 -11.24
C TYR A 173 -5.47 4.20 -10.66
N TYR A 174 -4.93 3.49 -9.66
CA TYR A 174 -3.60 3.83 -9.14
C TYR A 174 -2.53 3.45 -10.17
N ALA A 175 -1.71 4.42 -10.59
CA ALA A 175 -0.69 4.22 -11.64
C ALA A 175 -1.29 3.56 -12.88
N GLU A 176 -2.40 4.12 -13.35
CA GLU A 176 -3.09 3.69 -14.56
C GLU A 176 -2.11 3.61 -15.75
N GLY A 177 -2.17 2.51 -16.49
CA GLY A 177 -1.28 2.21 -17.62
C GLY A 177 0.10 1.66 -17.22
N PHE A 178 0.44 1.64 -15.93
CA PHE A 178 1.66 0.98 -15.46
C PHE A 178 1.42 -0.52 -15.23
N SER A 179 2.25 -1.34 -15.89
CA SER A 179 2.22 -2.79 -15.72
C SER A 179 3.00 -3.19 -14.47
N PHE A 180 2.25 -3.40 -13.40
CA PHE A 180 2.79 -3.96 -12.17
C PHE A 180 3.00 -5.48 -12.30
N PRO A 181 3.97 -6.05 -11.56
CA PRO A 181 4.13 -7.50 -11.48
C PRO A 181 2.91 -8.18 -10.86
N GLU A 182 2.75 -9.47 -11.16
CA GLU A 182 1.60 -10.32 -10.81
C GLU A 182 1.37 -10.54 -9.30
N ASN A 183 2.19 -9.95 -8.43
CA ASN A 183 1.97 -9.97 -6.97
C ASN A 183 1.03 -8.87 -6.46
N ILE A 184 0.50 -8.06 -7.38
CA ILE A 184 -0.35 -6.91 -7.10
C ILE A 184 -1.77 -7.28 -7.51
N ILE A 185 -2.65 -7.31 -6.53
CA ILE A 185 -4.06 -7.63 -6.72
C ILE A 185 -4.78 -6.32 -6.99
N ARG A 186 -5.41 -6.22 -8.15
CA ARG A 186 -6.12 -5.02 -8.57
C ARG A 186 -7.59 -5.13 -8.22
N PHE A 187 -8.21 -4.00 -7.86
CA PHE A 187 -9.64 -3.93 -7.60
C PHE A 187 -10.26 -2.65 -8.16
N ASP A 188 -11.54 -2.70 -8.49
CA ASP A 188 -12.41 -1.54 -8.64
C ASP A 188 -13.18 -1.29 -7.34
N ASP A 189 -13.68 -0.08 -7.17
CA ASP A 189 -14.40 0.31 -5.95
C ASP A 189 -15.64 -0.60 -5.71
N ASP A 190 -16.28 -1.06 -6.78
CA ASP A 190 -17.47 -1.93 -6.71
C ASP A 190 -17.13 -3.43 -6.57
N SER A 191 -15.86 -3.82 -6.81
CA SER A 191 -15.41 -5.22 -6.79
C SER A 191 -14.54 -5.55 -5.59
N LEU A 192 -14.34 -4.60 -4.65
CA LEU A 192 -13.44 -4.79 -3.53
C LEU A 192 -13.89 -5.93 -2.63
N GLU A 193 -15.19 -6.11 -2.42
CA GLU A 193 -15.74 -7.25 -1.65
C GLU A 193 -15.30 -8.60 -2.23
N ASP A 194 -15.54 -8.82 -3.53
CA ASP A 194 -15.15 -10.04 -4.24
C ASP A 194 -13.63 -10.24 -4.18
N THR A 195 -12.87 -9.16 -4.35
CA THR A 195 -11.41 -9.19 -4.28
C THR A 195 -10.91 -9.61 -2.88
N LEU A 196 -11.57 -9.15 -1.81
CA LEU A 196 -11.25 -9.55 -0.44
C LEU A 196 -11.55 -11.03 -0.23
N LEU A 197 -12.67 -11.53 -0.74
CA LEU A 197 -13.03 -12.95 -0.69
C LEU A 197 -12.00 -13.82 -1.43
N ASP A 198 -11.59 -13.40 -2.62
CA ASP A 198 -10.53 -14.08 -3.39
C ASP A 198 -9.21 -14.12 -2.63
N CYS A 199 -8.82 -13.02 -1.99
CA CYS A 199 -7.63 -12.98 -1.13
C CYS A 199 -7.73 -13.97 0.03
N ILE A 200 -8.89 -14.07 0.67
CA ILE A 200 -9.15 -15.02 1.77
C ILE A 200 -9.04 -16.45 1.26
N ASN A 201 -9.72 -16.80 0.17
CA ASN A 201 -9.68 -18.14 -0.43
C ASN A 201 -8.26 -18.52 -0.85
N MET A 202 -7.55 -17.59 -1.48
CA MET A 202 -6.15 -17.78 -1.85
C MET A 202 -5.28 -18.01 -0.62
N LYS A 203 -5.52 -17.28 0.47
CA LYS A 203 -4.76 -17.44 1.71
C LYS A 203 -5.00 -18.78 2.40
N LEU A 204 -6.24 -19.29 2.33
CA LEU A 204 -6.58 -20.65 2.78
C LEU A 204 -5.92 -21.72 1.91
N ASN A 205 -5.72 -21.46 0.61
CA ASN A 205 -4.92 -22.27 -0.28
C ASN A 205 -3.42 -21.96 -0.16
N LYS A 206 -2.75 -22.62 0.79
CA LYS A 206 -1.33 -22.37 1.11
C LYS A 206 -0.41 -22.30 -0.12
N ASP A 207 -0.56 -23.19 -1.10
CA ASP A 207 0.33 -23.23 -2.26
C ASP A 207 0.13 -22.01 -3.17
N GLU A 208 -1.11 -21.59 -3.35
CA GLU A 208 -1.46 -20.42 -4.16
C GLU A 208 -0.95 -19.13 -3.51
N TYR A 209 -1.20 -18.97 -2.21
CA TYR A 209 -0.68 -17.84 -1.46
C TYR A 209 0.86 -17.79 -1.46
N MET A 210 1.54 -18.93 -1.30
CA MET A 210 3.00 -18.97 -1.34
C MET A 210 3.55 -18.60 -2.72
N LYS A 211 2.87 -18.96 -3.82
CA LYS A 211 3.23 -18.48 -5.16
C LYS A 211 3.12 -16.95 -5.25
N LEU A 212 2.03 -16.36 -4.77
CA LEU A 212 1.85 -14.90 -4.76
C LEU A 212 2.91 -14.20 -3.90
N LYS A 213 3.16 -14.72 -2.69
CA LYS A 213 4.16 -14.19 -1.76
C LYS A 213 5.57 -14.24 -2.34
N ASN A 214 5.93 -15.35 -3.00
CA ASN A 214 7.23 -15.48 -3.65
C ASN A 214 7.41 -14.47 -4.79
N LYS A 215 6.36 -14.21 -5.58
CA LYS A 215 6.37 -13.15 -6.60
C LYS A 215 6.60 -11.77 -5.96
N ALA A 216 5.94 -11.46 -4.85
CA ALA A 216 6.15 -10.19 -4.12
C ALA A 216 7.60 -10.05 -3.62
N ILE A 217 8.18 -11.12 -3.06
CA ILE A 217 9.58 -11.14 -2.60
C ILE A 217 10.54 -10.94 -3.79
N MET A 218 10.31 -11.63 -4.92
CA MET A 218 11.13 -11.47 -6.12
C MET A 218 11.09 -10.04 -6.66
N TYR A 219 9.91 -9.44 -6.72
CA TYR A 219 9.77 -8.05 -7.15
C TYR A 219 10.57 -7.09 -6.26
N SER A 220 10.45 -7.27 -4.95
CA SER A 220 11.13 -6.47 -3.95
C SER A 220 12.65 -6.58 -4.05
N LYS A 221 13.17 -7.80 -4.24
CA LYS A 221 14.61 -8.03 -4.50
C LYS A 221 15.08 -7.37 -5.79
N LYS A 222 14.31 -7.50 -6.88
CA LYS A 222 14.64 -6.88 -8.18
C LYS A 222 14.76 -5.36 -8.06
N LEU A 223 13.85 -4.71 -7.33
CA LEU A 223 13.91 -3.27 -7.10
C LEU A 223 15.12 -2.86 -6.25
N SER A 224 15.60 -3.71 -5.34
CA SER A 224 16.81 -3.44 -4.55
C SER A 224 18.10 -3.56 -5.36
N GLU A 225 18.13 -4.45 -6.34
CA GLU A 225 19.28 -4.64 -7.22
C GLU A 225 19.41 -3.51 -8.25
N SER A 226 18.28 -2.99 -8.76
CA SER A 226 18.30 -1.82 -9.65
C SER A 226 18.85 -0.56 -8.97
N MET A 227 18.71 -0.44 -7.65
CA MET A 227 19.34 0.64 -6.88
C MET A 227 20.87 0.52 -6.79
N LYS A 228 21.44 -0.69 -6.90
CA LYS A 228 22.89 -0.90 -6.84
C LYS A 228 23.61 -0.62 -8.17
N ARG A 229 22.91 -0.65 -9.31
CA ARG A 229 23.48 -0.40 -10.65
C ARG A 229 23.42 1.07 -11.09
N VAL A 230 23.38 2.00 -10.14
CA VAL A 230 23.60 3.42 -10.42
C VAL A 230 25.07 3.71 -10.15
N ASP A 231 25.95 3.12 -10.97
CA ASP A 231 27.33 3.54 -11.02
C ASP A 231 27.36 4.96 -11.59
N LEU A 232 27.91 5.87 -10.78
CA LEU A 232 28.26 7.22 -11.19
C LEU A 232 29.32 7.12 -12.30
N CYS A 233 28.88 7.14 -13.56
CA CYS A 233 29.74 7.56 -14.67
C CYS A 233 30.02 9.06 -14.56
#